data_AF-A0A3B0R8T8-F1
#
_entry.id   AF-A0A3B0R8T8-F1
#
_cell.length_a   1.000
_cell.length_b   1.000
_cell.length_c   1.000
_cell.angle_alpha   90.00
_cell.angle_beta   90.00
_cell.angle_gamma   90.00
#
_symmetry.space_group_name_H-M   'P 1'
#
loop_
_entity.id
_entity.type
_entity.pdbx_description
1 polymer ?
#
loop_
_entity_poly.entity_id
_entity_poly.type
_entity_poly.pdbx_seq_one_letter_code
_entity_poly.pdbx_strand_id
1 'polypeptide(L)'
;MDATLEKYARLDVPRYTSYPTAAQFVDFKDDAVWRQWLGGLDAQAQLSVYVHIPFCQKLCWYCGCHTSVPNGYDRALAYVDTLLLEIEQTAPLIGVDRGHVSHLHFGGGTPTYLKAGDIKRIVDKIDQAIGLADRGEVAIEID
;
A
#
# COMPACT_ATOMS: atom_id res chain seq x y z
N MET A 1 -23.85 0.86 -31.24
CA MET A 1 -22.44 0.93 -30.84
C MET A 1 -21.60 0.65 -32.08
N ASP A 2 -20.48 1.33 -32.30
CA ASP A 2 -19.57 1.03 -33.42
C ASP A 2 -19.13 -0.43 -33.35
N ALA A 3 -19.27 -1.18 -34.45
CA ALA A 3 -18.93 -2.61 -34.53
C ALA A 3 -17.45 -2.87 -34.17
N THR A 4 -16.58 -1.90 -34.43
CA THR A 4 -15.15 -1.94 -34.06
C THR A 4 -15.00 -1.91 -32.54
N LEU A 5 -15.71 -1.01 -31.86
CA LEU A 5 -15.66 -0.89 -30.40
C LEU A 5 -16.28 -2.12 -29.74
N GLU A 6 -17.36 -2.66 -30.29
CA GLU A 6 -18.01 -3.87 -29.77
C GLU A 6 -17.10 -5.10 -29.81
N LYS A 7 -16.27 -5.23 -30.86
CA LYS A 7 -15.24 -6.29 -30.95
C LYS A 7 -14.26 -6.22 -29.78
N TYR A 8 -13.75 -5.04 -29.44
CA TYR A 8 -12.75 -4.89 -28.39
C TYR A 8 -13.34 -4.91 -26.98
N ALA A 9 -14.54 -4.35 -26.79
CA ALA A 9 -15.20 -4.29 -25.48
C ALA A 9 -15.56 -5.66 -24.91
N ARG A 10 -15.63 -6.70 -25.75
CA ARG A 10 -15.96 -8.09 -25.36
C ARG A 10 -14.74 -8.98 -25.13
N LEU A 11 -13.52 -8.46 -25.32
CA LEU A 11 -12.31 -9.25 -25.10
C LEU A 11 -11.98 -9.31 -23.61
N ASP A 12 -11.76 -10.52 -23.10
CA ASP A 12 -11.18 -10.75 -21.78
C ASP A 12 -9.67 -10.50 -21.83
N VAL A 13 -9.28 -9.23 -21.71
CA VAL A 13 -7.88 -8.82 -21.67
C VAL A 13 -7.41 -8.61 -20.22
N PRO A 14 -6.13 -8.91 -19.90
CA PRO A 14 -5.59 -8.58 -18.59
C PRO A 14 -5.72 -7.09 -18.28
N ARG A 15 -6.07 -6.75 -17.04
CA ARG A 15 -5.87 -5.39 -16.54
C ARG A 15 -4.37 -5.15 -16.40
N TYR A 16 -3.80 -4.34 -17.27
CA TYR A 16 -2.38 -3.98 -17.24
C TYR A 16 -2.10 -2.93 -16.16
N THR A 17 -2.21 -3.35 -14.90
CA THR A 17 -1.81 -2.54 -13.73
C THR A 17 -0.31 -2.64 -13.46
N SER A 18 0.33 -3.72 -13.92
CA SER A 18 1.77 -3.95 -13.87
C SER A 18 2.19 -4.93 -14.98
N TYR A 19 3.49 -5.05 -15.23
CA TYR A 19 4.05 -6.10 -16.08
C TYR A 19 5.30 -6.75 -15.43
N PRO A 20 5.34 -8.08 -15.26
CA PRO A 20 4.24 -9.04 -15.47
C PRO A 20 3.01 -8.72 -14.58
N THR A 21 1.86 -9.28 -14.94
CA THR A 21 0.61 -9.05 -14.19
C THR A 21 0.59 -9.86 -12.90
N ALA A 22 -0.27 -9.49 -11.95
CA ALA A 22 -0.43 -10.22 -10.68
C ALA A 22 -0.83 -11.70 -10.86
N ALA A 23 -1.41 -12.07 -12.02
CA ALA A 23 -1.71 -13.46 -12.36
C ALA A 23 -0.45 -14.34 -12.51
N GLN A 24 0.73 -13.74 -12.56
CA GLN A 24 2.03 -14.42 -12.60
C GLN A 24 2.72 -14.47 -11.23
N PHE A 25 2.09 -13.97 -10.17
CA PHE A 25 2.65 -14.08 -8.82
C PHE A 25 2.73 -15.55 -8.40
N VAL A 26 3.83 -15.90 -7.74
CA VAL A 26 4.08 -17.22 -7.17
C VAL A 26 4.41 -17.07 -5.71
N ASP A 27 4.03 -18.05 -4.90
CA ASP A 27 4.40 -18.06 -3.50
C ASP A 27 5.90 -18.31 -3.35
N PHE A 28 6.56 -17.48 -2.55
CA PHE A 28 7.92 -17.73 -2.10
C PHE A 28 7.92 -18.76 -0.96
N LYS A 29 8.95 -19.59 -0.90
CA LYS A 29 9.09 -20.61 0.17
C LYS A 29 9.45 -19.99 1.53
N ASP A 30 10.14 -18.86 1.49
CA ASP A 30 10.62 -18.08 2.63
C ASP A 30 10.73 -16.60 2.24
N ASP A 31 11.25 -15.77 3.15
CA ASP A 31 11.42 -14.33 2.96
C ASP A 31 12.80 -13.94 2.37
N ALA A 32 13.65 -14.90 1.97
CA ALA A 32 15.02 -14.62 1.56
C ALA A 32 15.08 -13.75 0.29
N VAL A 33 14.20 -14.02 -0.68
CA VAL A 33 14.09 -13.23 -1.92
C VAL A 33 13.69 -11.79 -1.61
N TRP A 34 12.70 -11.61 -0.74
CA TRP A 34 12.24 -10.29 -0.29
C TRP A 34 13.35 -9.51 0.41
N ARG A 35 14.06 -10.15 1.37
CA ARG A 35 15.19 -9.54 2.08
C ARG A 35 16.31 -9.13 1.13
N GLN A 36 16.62 -9.96 0.14
CA GLN A 36 17.62 -9.66 -0.87
C GLN A 36 17.23 -8.43 -1.70
N TRP A 37 15.96 -8.31 -2.11
CA TRP A 37 15.50 -7.16 -2.89
C TRP A 37 15.53 -5.87 -2.10
N LEU A 38 15.04 -5.87 -0.85
CA LEU A 38 15.08 -4.68 -0.01
C LEU A 38 16.50 -4.26 0.35
N GLY A 39 17.37 -5.22 0.70
CA GLY A 39 18.76 -4.96 1.08
C GLY A 39 19.66 -4.61 -0.10
N GLY A 40 19.24 -4.94 -1.33
CA GLY A 40 19.96 -4.65 -2.57
C GLY A 40 19.61 -3.32 -3.22
N LEU A 41 18.76 -2.51 -2.60
CA LEU A 41 18.45 -1.15 -3.07
C LEU A 41 19.70 -0.26 -2.99
N ASP A 42 19.82 0.67 -3.93
CA ASP A 42 20.86 1.70 -3.86
C ASP A 42 20.63 2.58 -2.62
N ALA A 43 21.70 2.91 -1.89
CA ALA A 43 21.62 3.67 -0.64
C ALA A 43 20.91 5.03 -0.80
N GLN A 44 20.89 5.60 -2.00
CA GLN A 44 20.31 6.91 -2.31
C GLN A 44 18.99 6.79 -3.12
N ALA A 45 18.48 5.57 -3.32
CA ALA A 45 17.24 5.32 -4.04
C ALA A 45 16.07 6.07 -3.40
N GLN A 46 15.25 6.73 -4.21
CA GLN A 46 14.01 7.34 -3.73
C GLN A 46 12.95 6.25 -3.54
N LEU A 47 12.29 6.28 -2.38
CA LEU A 47 11.27 5.32 -2.01
C LEU A 47 9.87 5.90 -2.23
N SER A 48 8.96 5.03 -2.66
CA SER A 48 7.52 5.26 -2.68
C SER A 48 6.86 4.23 -1.79
N VAL A 49 6.22 4.69 -0.71
CA VAL A 49 5.56 3.84 0.30
C VAL A 49 4.05 3.90 0.09
N TYR A 50 3.43 2.75 -0.09
CA TYR A 50 1.98 2.60 -0.14
C TYR A 50 1.48 1.93 1.13
N VAL A 51 0.51 2.55 1.80
CA VAL A 51 -0.15 2.02 3.00
C VAL A 51 -1.60 1.70 2.64
N HIS A 52 -1.94 0.41 2.72
CA HIS A 52 -3.27 -0.07 2.41
C HIS A 52 -4.16 -0.06 3.66
N ILE A 53 -5.28 0.66 3.66
CA ILE A 53 -6.26 0.66 4.76
C ILE A 53 -7.51 -0.11 4.29
N PRO A 54 -7.72 -1.37 4.71
CA PRO A 54 -8.73 -2.27 4.12
C PRO A 54 -10.11 -2.11 4.77
N PHE A 55 -10.48 -0.90 5.20
CA PHE A 55 -11.71 -0.64 5.94
C PHE A 55 -12.56 0.43 5.27
N CYS A 56 -13.85 0.15 5.15
CA CYS A 56 -14.87 1.12 4.76
C CYS A 56 -15.97 1.15 5.82
N GLN A 57 -16.67 2.28 5.94
CA GLN A 57 -17.86 2.36 6.80
C GLN A 57 -19.01 1.48 6.26
N LYS A 58 -19.11 1.34 4.94
CA LYS A 58 -20.11 0.53 4.23
C LYS A 58 -19.51 0.00 2.93
N LEU A 59 -20.05 -1.10 2.39
CA LEU A 59 -19.68 -1.60 1.07
C LEU A 59 -20.53 -0.95 -0.02
N CYS A 60 -19.89 -0.23 -0.94
CA CYS A 60 -20.54 0.25 -2.16
C CYS A 60 -20.83 -0.93 -3.09
N TRP A 61 -22.02 -0.97 -3.72
CA TRP A 61 -22.42 -2.10 -4.58
C TRP A 61 -21.55 -2.29 -5.82
N TYR A 62 -20.83 -1.25 -6.24
CA TYR A 62 -19.90 -1.28 -7.37
C TYR A 62 -18.44 -1.52 -6.94
N CYS A 63 -18.16 -1.67 -5.64
CA CYS A 63 -16.80 -1.70 -5.14
C CYS A 63 -16.06 -2.97 -5.61
N GLY A 64 -14.93 -2.77 -6.30
CA GLY A 64 -13.98 -3.82 -6.66
C GLY A 64 -12.65 -3.73 -5.90
N CYS A 65 -12.56 -2.85 -4.90
CA CYS A 65 -11.36 -2.67 -4.10
C CYS A 65 -11.18 -3.82 -3.10
N HIS A 66 -9.93 -4.10 -2.72
CA HIS A 66 -9.65 -4.99 -1.61
C HIS A 66 -9.96 -4.27 -0.29
N THR A 67 -11.16 -4.53 0.26
CA THR A 67 -11.65 -3.83 1.45
C THR A 67 -12.65 -4.69 2.23
N SER A 68 -12.99 -4.27 3.44
CA SER A 68 -13.97 -4.90 4.32
C SER A 68 -14.71 -3.85 5.16
N VAL A 69 -15.90 -4.21 5.66
CA VAL A 69 -16.56 -3.41 6.71
C VAL A 69 -16.24 -4.05 8.05
N PRO A 70 -15.47 -3.39 8.92
CA PRO A 70 -15.17 -3.91 10.24
C PRO A 70 -16.42 -3.88 11.14
N ASN A 71 -16.49 -4.79 12.11
CA ASN A 71 -17.56 -4.86 13.11
C ASN A 71 -17.37 -3.89 14.29
N GLY A 72 -16.42 -2.96 14.19
CA GLY A 72 -16.06 -2.00 15.23
C GLY A 72 -14.70 -1.36 14.95
N TYR A 73 -14.42 -0.24 15.61
CA TYR A 73 -13.14 0.48 15.44
C TYR A 73 -11.95 -0.31 15.99
N ASP A 74 -12.16 -1.18 16.99
CA ASP A 74 -11.09 -1.98 17.61
C ASP A 74 -10.39 -2.89 16.61
N ARG A 75 -11.10 -3.39 15.58
CA ARG A 75 -10.48 -4.16 14.49
C ARG A 75 -9.51 -3.31 13.67
N ALA A 76 -9.86 -2.05 13.41
CA ALA A 76 -8.97 -1.14 12.70
C ALA A 76 -7.78 -0.73 13.57
N LEU A 77 -7.98 -0.54 14.88
CA LEU A 77 -6.89 -0.28 15.82
C LEU A 77 -5.90 -1.46 15.88
N ALA A 78 -6.39 -2.69 15.98
CA ALA A 78 -5.54 -3.88 15.96
C ALA A 78 -4.77 -4.04 14.63
N TYR A 79 -5.39 -3.64 13.51
CA TYR A 79 -4.70 -3.56 12.22
C TYR A 79 -3.58 -2.51 12.24
N VAL A 80 -3.84 -1.31 12.76
CA VAL A 80 -2.80 -0.28 12.91
C VAL A 80 -1.65 -0.80 13.77
N ASP A 81 -1.92 -1.42 14.92
CA ASP A 81 -0.87 -1.96 15.79
C ASP A 81 -0.03 -3.02 15.07
N THR A 82 -0.65 -3.88 14.27
CA THR A 82 0.05 -4.89 13.45
C THR A 82 0.90 -4.24 12.35
N LEU A 83 0.37 -3.22 11.68
CA LEU A 83 1.09 -2.45 10.65
C LEU A 83 2.33 -1.75 11.23
N LEU A 84 2.23 -1.20 12.46
CA LEU A 84 3.39 -0.59 13.12
C LEU A 84 4.50 -1.62 13.39
N LEU A 85 4.14 -2.85 13.77
CA LEU A 85 5.10 -3.96 13.94
C LEU A 85 5.72 -4.39 12.60
N GLU A 86 4.93 -4.42 11.53
CA GLU A 86 5.43 -4.70 10.18
C GLU A 86 6.47 -3.67 9.74
N ILE A 87 6.21 -2.37 9.98
CA ILE A 87 7.17 -1.29 9.70
C ILE A 87 8.46 -1.49 10.51
N GLU A 88 8.37 -1.86 11.79
CA GLU A 88 9.54 -2.13 12.64
C GLU A 88 10.40 -3.28 12.12
N GLN A 89 9.76 -4.34 11.62
CA GLN A 89 10.46 -5.52 11.13
C GLN A 89 11.03 -5.31 9.73
N THR A 90 10.36 -4.51 8.91
CA THR A 90 10.73 -4.31 7.50
C THR A 90 11.78 -3.22 7.33
N ALA A 91 11.71 -2.12 8.08
CA ALA A 91 12.60 -0.97 7.89
C ALA A 91 14.10 -1.32 7.99
N PRO A 92 14.58 -2.17 8.92
CA PRO A 92 15.99 -2.55 8.99
C PRO A 92 16.49 -3.36 7.78
N LEU A 93 15.59 -3.88 6.95
CA LEU A 93 15.93 -4.64 5.75
C LEU A 93 16.13 -3.76 4.52
N ILE A 94 15.68 -2.50 4.57
CA ILE A 94 15.75 -1.56 3.47
C ILE A 94 17.19 -1.03 3.40
N GLY A 95 17.90 -1.34 2.32
CA GLY A 95 19.29 -0.91 2.10
C GLY A 95 19.48 0.56 1.74
N VAL A 96 18.47 1.41 2.00
CA VAL A 96 18.45 2.84 1.66
C VAL A 96 18.72 3.66 2.92
N ASP A 97 19.48 4.74 2.76
CA ASP A 97 19.67 5.72 3.83
C ASP A 97 18.33 6.37 4.20
N ARG A 98 18.27 6.92 5.42
CA ARG A 98 17.04 7.55 5.90
C ARG A 98 16.75 8.86 5.17
N GLY A 99 15.47 9.21 5.04
CA GLY A 99 15.04 10.49 4.48
C GLY A 99 14.79 10.46 2.97
N HIS A 100 14.66 9.26 2.39
CA HIS A 100 14.47 9.06 0.97
C HIS A 100 13.04 8.65 0.58
N VAL A 101 12.07 8.65 1.52
CA VAL A 101 10.65 8.44 1.18
C VAL A 101 10.11 9.71 0.52
N SER A 102 10.13 9.70 -0.81
CA SER A 102 9.67 10.78 -1.69
C SER A 102 8.18 10.77 -1.96
N HIS A 103 7.53 9.61 -1.79
CA HIS A 103 6.08 9.46 -1.92
C HIS A 103 5.55 8.58 -0.80
N LEU A 104 4.50 9.04 -0.12
CA LEU A 104 3.72 8.27 0.84
C LEU A 104 2.25 8.35 0.45
N HIS A 105 1.64 7.21 0.14
CA HIS A 105 0.25 7.15 -0.30
C HIS A 105 -0.57 6.23 0.60
N PHE A 106 -1.68 6.74 1.12
CA PHE A 106 -2.70 5.95 1.81
C PHE A 106 -3.87 5.66 0.88
N GLY A 107 -4.18 4.39 0.65
CA GLY A 107 -5.32 3.98 -0.18
C GLY A 107 -5.98 2.69 0.31
N GLY A 108 -6.89 2.13 -0.50
CA GLY A 108 -7.43 0.78 -0.27
C GLY A 108 -8.95 0.75 -0.19
N GLY A 109 -9.47 0.67 1.03
CA GLY A 109 -10.87 0.98 1.33
C GLY A 109 -11.04 2.49 1.43
N THR A 110 -11.28 2.97 2.65
CA THR A 110 -11.37 4.39 2.96
C THR A 110 -10.32 4.70 4.03
N PRO A 111 -9.13 5.22 3.67
CA PRO A 111 -8.09 5.58 4.64
C PRO A 111 -8.59 6.46 5.79
N THR A 112 -9.49 7.40 5.49
CA THR A 112 -10.15 8.28 6.47
C THR A 112 -11.17 7.58 7.36
N TYR A 113 -11.35 6.26 7.24
CA TYR A 113 -11.98 5.44 8.28
C TYR A 113 -11.17 5.46 9.58
N LEU A 114 -9.84 5.54 9.48
CA LEU A 114 -8.96 5.71 10.63
C LEU A 114 -9.12 7.11 11.23
N LYS A 115 -9.06 7.19 12.55
CA LYS A 115 -8.96 8.46 13.28
C LYS A 115 -7.61 9.10 12.95
N ALA A 116 -7.59 10.43 12.91
CA ALA A 116 -6.38 11.21 12.61
C ALA A 116 -5.18 10.83 13.50
N GLY A 117 -5.41 10.50 14.78
CA GLY A 117 -4.36 10.05 15.68
C GLY A 117 -3.71 8.74 15.23
N ASP A 118 -4.47 7.80 14.69
CA ASP A 118 -3.95 6.52 14.22
C ASP A 118 -3.23 6.65 12.87
N ILE A 119 -3.73 7.52 11.98
CA ILE A 119 -2.98 7.91 10.77
C ILE A 119 -1.64 8.54 11.15
N LYS A 120 -1.63 9.47 12.12
CA LYS A 120 -0.40 10.10 12.62
C LYS A 120 0.58 9.06 13.15
N ARG A 121 0.12 8.08 13.93
CA ARG A 121 0.98 7.00 14.44
C ARG A 121 1.68 6.25 13.31
N ILE A 122 0.98 5.98 12.21
CA ILE A 122 1.56 5.31 11.03
C ILE A 122 2.61 6.21 10.35
N VAL A 123 2.27 7.48 10.09
CA VAL A 123 3.19 8.44 9.46
C VAL A 123 4.44 8.64 10.32
N ASP A 124 4.27 8.88 11.62
CA ASP A 124 5.38 9.04 12.56
C ASP A 124 6.27 7.80 12.56
N LYS A 125 5.68 6.60 12.47
CA LYS A 125 6.44 5.36 12.48
C LYS A 125 7.25 5.18 11.21
N ILE A 126 6.68 5.50 10.05
CA ILE A 126 7.37 5.47 8.76
C ILE A 126 8.53 6.47 8.77
N ASP A 127 8.31 7.70 9.24
CA ASP A 127 9.35 8.71 9.34
C ASP A 127 10.46 8.31 10.33
N GLN A 128 10.08 7.76 11.48
CA GLN A 128 11.03 7.26 12.47
C GLN A 128 11.80 6.02 12.01
N ALA A 129 11.25 5.19 11.13
CA ALA A 129 11.89 3.93 10.73
C ALA A 129 12.68 4.08 9.41
N ILE A 130 12.12 4.79 8.43
CA ILE A 130 12.64 4.90 7.05
C ILE A 130 13.00 6.36 6.69
N GLY A 131 12.28 7.34 7.24
CA GLY A 131 12.55 8.78 7.04
C GLY A 131 11.89 9.36 5.80
N LEU A 132 11.05 10.37 6.01
CA LEU A 132 10.41 11.14 4.95
C LEU A 132 11.41 12.13 4.33
N ALA A 133 11.33 12.31 3.01
CA ALA A 133 12.10 13.35 2.33
C ALA A 133 11.48 14.74 2.62
N ASP A 134 12.34 15.77 2.78
CA ASP A 134 11.91 17.16 3.08
C ASP A 134 10.87 17.72 2.10
N ARG A 135 10.87 17.23 0.86
CA ARG A 135 9.95 17.64 -0.21
C ARG A 135 9.17 16.47 -0.81
N GLY A 136 8.92 15.44 0.01
CA GLY A 136 8.11 14.30 -0.38
C GLY A 136 6.64 14.65 -0.57
N GLU A 137 5.95 13.90 -1.43
CA GLU A 137 4.51 13.95 -1.59
C GLU A 137 3.84 13.01 -0.58
N VAL A 138 2.81 13.52 0.11
CA VAL A 138 1.94 12.71 0.96
C VAL A 138 0.51 12.82 0.43
N ALA A 139 -0.06 11.68 0.04
CA ALA A 139 -1.39 11.57 -0.54
C ALA A 139 -2.26 10.60 0.27
N ILE A 140 -3.57 10.87 0.29
CA ILE A 140 -4.57 10.04 0.96
C ILE A 140 -5.86 10.02 0.15
N GLU A 141 -6.41 8.83 -0.09
CA GLU A 141 -7.75 8.65 -0.65
C GLU A 141 -8.82 9.02 0.38
N ILE A 142 -9.86 9.72 -0.06
CA ILE A 142 -11.00 10.17 0.76
C ILE A 142 -12.28 9.84 0.00
N ASP A 143 -13.26 9.27 0.71
CA ASP A 143 -14.59 8.90 0.21
C ASP A 143 -15.69 9.56 1.06
#